data_AF-A0AAP0ZMW5-F1
#
_entry.id   AF-A0AAP0ZMW5-F1
#
_cell.length_a   1.000
_cell.length_b   1.000
_cell.length_c   1.000
_cell.angle_alpha   90.00
_cell.angle_beta   90.00
_cell.angle_gamma   90.00
#
_symmetry.space_group_name_H-M   'P 1'
#
loop_
_entity.id
_entity.type
_entity.pdbx_description
1 polymer ?
#
loop_
_entity_poly.entity_id
_entity_poly.type
_entity_poly.pdbx_seq_one_letter_code
_entity_poly.pdbx_strand_id
1 'polypeptide(L)' 'MIASLRFNEPCDNEGIWLHSDFQVKTFDTKRRILRLIYTGGDTHVPPFIFVVLADKSTLTVNGKQINSGFSRDM' A
#
# COMPACT_ATOMS: atom_id res chain seq x y z
N MET A 1 14.28 11.08 4.66
CA MET A 1 13.72 10.09 3.71
C MET A 1 12.23 10.02 3.97
N ILE A 2 11.38 10.33 2.98
CA ILE A 2 9.92 10.27 3.10
C ILE A 2 9.49 8.96 2.43
N ALA A 3 8.69 8.16 3.13
CA ALA A 3 8.04 7.00 2.52
C ALA A 3 6.87 7.52 1.68
N SER A 4 6.84 7.18 0.40
CA SER A 4 5.78 7.55 -0.53
C SER A 4 5.15 6.31 -1.15
N LEU A 5 3.84 6.35 -1.35
CA LEU A 5 3.11 5.29 -2.03
C LEU A 5 2.36 5.91 -3.21
N ARG A 6 2.49 5.31 -4.40
CA ARG A 6 1.78 5.75 -5.61
C ARG A 6 0.59 4.85 -5.87
N PHE A 7 -0.57 5.45 -6.04
CA PHE A 7 -1.79 4.78 -6.49
C PHE A 7 -2.02 5.17 -7.94
N ASN A 8 -2.22 4.20 -8.81
CA ASN A 8 -2.67 4.47 -10.17
C ASN A 8 -4.06 3.87 -10.32
N GLU A 9 -5.00 4.66 -10.82
CA GLU A 9 -6.21 4.07 -11.39
C GLU A 9 -5.84 3.32 -12.68
N PRO A 10 -6.62 2.29 -13.07
CA PRO A 10 -6.43 1.65 -14.37
C PRO A 10 -6.45 2.72 -15.48
N CYS A 11 -5.43 2.70 -16.35
CA CYS A 11 -5.22 3.67 -17.44
C CYS A 11 -4.80 5.10 -17.02
N ASP A 12 -4.51 5.35 -15.74
CA ASP A 12 -3.93 6.61 -15.27
C ASP A 12 -2.39 6.52 -15.25
N ASN A 13 -1.74 7.50 -15.90
CA ASN A 13 -0.29 7.58 -16.01
C ASN A 13 0.35 8.51 -14.97
N GLU A 14 -0.44 9.37 -14.31
CA GLU A 14 0.06 10.34 -13.34
C GLU A 14 -0.02 9.77 -11.92
N GLY A 15 -1.12 9.10 -11.56
CA GLY A 15 -1.30 8.49 -10.25
C GLY A 15 -1.29 9.50 -9.10
N ILE A 16 -1.68 9.05 -7.92
CA ILE A 16 -1.75 9.85 -6.70
C ILE A 16 -0.64 9.41 -5.76
N TRP A 17 0.17 10.36 -5.31
CA TRP A 17 1.20 10.12 -4.32
C TRP A 17 0.69 10.44 -2.91
N LEU A 18 0.69 9.43 -2.04
CA LEU A 18 0.52 9.65 -0.61
C LEU A 18 1.90 9.87 0.02
N HIS A 19 2.11 11.08 0.53
CA HIS A 19 3.34 11.48 1.20
C HIS A 19 3.10 11.56 2.70
N SER A 20 3.47 10.50 3.43
CA SER A 20 3.40 10.45 4.91
C SER A 20 2.02 10.29 5.56
N ASP A 21 0.93 10.23 4.80
CA ASP A 21 -0.42 10.09 5.37
C ASP A 21 -0.77 8.67 5.82
N PHE A 22 0.14 7.72 5.63
CA PHE A 22 -0.02 6.33 6.03
C PHE A 22 0.93 5.97 7.18
N GLN A 23 0.43 5.13 8.07
CA GLN A 23 1.21 4.58 9.18
C GLN A 23 1.85 3.26 8.77
N VAL A 24 3.17 3.17 8.88
CA VAL A 24 3.91 1.91 8.80
C VAL A 24 3.87 1.25 10.17
N LYS A 25 3.12 0.15 10.33
CA LYS A 25 3.04 -0.58 11.60
C LYS A 25 4.12 -1.65 11.75
N THR A 26 4.57 -2.23 10.64
CA THR A 26 5.61 -3.26 10.63
C THR A 26 6.38 -3.18 9.33
N PHE A 27 7.71 -3.24 9.41
CA PHE A 27 8.60 -3.28 8.25
C PHE A 27 9.81 -4.16 8.54
N ASP A 28 9.82 -5.37 8.00
CA ASP A 28 10.94 -6.31 8.05
C ASP A 28 11.21 -6.83 6.64
N THR A 29 12.29 -6.36 6.04
CA THR A 29 12.68 -6.72 4.67
C THR A 29 13.31 -8.11 4.58
N LYS A 30 13.88 -8.64 5.67
CA LYS A 30 14.45 -9.99 5.71
C LYS A 30 13.34 -11.03 5.75
N ARG A 31 12.31 -10.78 6.55
CA ARG A 31 11.12 -11.63 6.68
C ARG A 31 10.05 -11.31 5.63
N ARG A 32 10.24 -10.26 4.84
CA ARG A 32 9.29 -9.76 3.83
C ARG A 32 7.91 -9.51 4.45
N ILE A 33 7.89 -8.79 5.57
CA ILE A 33 6.68 -8.39 6.28
C ILE A 33 6.56 -6.87 6.19
N LEU A 34 5.46 -6.40 5.62
CA LEU A 34 5.11 -4.97 5.58
C LEU A 34 3.65 -4.82 5.98
N ARG A 35 3.35 -3.83 6.82
CA ARG A 35 1.97 -3.43 7.11
C ARG A 35 1.84 -1.92 7.06
N LEU A 36 1.01 -1.45 6.13
CA LEU A 36 0.62 -0.05 5.97
C LEU A 36 -0.86 0.11 6.31
N ILE A 37 -1.17 1.19 7.03
CA ILE A 37 -2.55 1.60 7.29
C ILE A 37 -2.70 3.04 6.85
N TYR A 38 -3.66 3.29 5.98
CA TYR A 38 -4.07 4.62 5.60
C TYR A 38 -5.50 4.83 6.05
N THR A 39 -5.71 5.82 6.91
CA THR A 39 -7.02 6.10 7.53
C THR A 39 -7.91 7.02 6.69
N GLY A 40 -7.44 7.45 5.51
CA GLY A 40 -8.11 8.48 4.69
C GLY A 40 -7.55 9.87 4.96
N GLY A 41 -7.99 10.85 4.15
CA GLY A 41 -7.57 12.24 4.22
C GLY A 41 -7.60 12.91 2.84
N ASP A 42 -7.11 12.18 1.84
CA ASP A 42 -7.25 12.51 0.42
C ASP A 42 -8.59 11.99 -0.14
N THR A 43 -9.27 12.80 -0.95
CA THR A 43 -10.59 12.50 -1.52
C THR A 43 -10.55 11.46 -2.65
N HIS A 44 -9.40 11.27 -3.28
CA HIS A 44 -9.23 10.37 -4.41
C HIS A 44 -8.80 8.97 -3.97
N VAL A 45 -8.24 8.84 -2.77
CA VAL A 45 -7.79 7.55 -2.24
C VAL A 45 -8.66 7.11 -1.06
N PRO A 46 -9.43 6.02 -1.19
CA PRO A 46 -10.17 5.48 -0.06
C PRO A 46 -9.22 4.93 1.03
N PRO A 47 -9.65 4.91 2.31
CA PRO A 47 -8.90 4.26 3.38
C PRO A 47 -8.56 2.81 3.02
N PHE A 48 -7.34 2.38 3.36
CA PHE A 48 -6.89 1.03 3.04
C PHE A 48 -5.96 0.44 4.11
N ILE A 49 -5.88 -0.89 4.09
CA ILE A 49 -4.87 -1.66 4.80
C ILE A 49 -4.11 -2.48 3.78
N PHE A 50 -2.80 -2.30 3.71
CA PHE A 50 -1.92 -3.07 2.84
C PHE A 50 -0.98 -3.94 3.68
N VAL A 51 -0.99 -5.24 3.42
CA VAL A 51 -0.18 -6.23 4.13
C VAL A 51 0.62 -7.03 3.11
N VAL A 52 1.92 -7.15 3.33
CA VAL A 52 2.80 -8.08 2.63
C VAL A 52 3.26 -9.13 3.62
N LEU A 53 3.12 -10.39 3.24
CA LEU A 53 3.66 -11.54 3.94
C LEU A 53 4.39 -12.42 2.92
N ALA A 54 5.71 -12.49 3.03
CA ALA A 54 6.56 -13.25 2.13
C ALA A 54 6.44 -12.78 0.65
N ASP A 55 5.78 -13.57 -0.18
CA ASP A 55 5.55 -13.40 -1.61
C ASP A 55 4.09 -13.06 -1.93
N LYS A 56 3.28 -12.83 -0.89
CA LYS A 56 1.86 -12.48 -1.02
C LYS A 56 1.61 -11.09 -0.51
N SER A 57 0.75 -10.38 -1.22
CA SER A 57 0.21 -9.10 -0.78
C SER A 57 -1.30 -9.14 -0.71
N THR A 58 -1.82 -8.40 0.25
CA THR A 58 -3.25 -8.22 0.49
C THR A 58 -3.52 -6.74 0.64
N LEU A 59 -4.39 -6.22 -0.21
CA LEU A 59 -4.91 -4.87 -0.13
C LEU A 59 -6.38 -4.94 0.25
N THR A 60 -6.74 -4.33 1.38
CA THR A 60 -8.13 -4.19 1.81
C THR A 60 -8.57 -2.75 1.65
N VAL A 61 -9.59 -2.50 0.82
CA VAL A 61 -10.18 -1.19 0.54
C VAL A 61 -11.69 -1.31 0.68
N ASN A 62 -12.33 -0.41 1.45
CA ASN A 62 -13.79 -0.41 1.65
C ASN A 62 -14.37 -1.79 2.03
N GLY A 63 -13.65 -2.56 2.84
CA GLY A 63 -14.03 -3.93 3.26
C GLY A 63 -13.84 -5.01 2.19
N LYS A 64 -13.47 -4.65 0.96
CA LYS A 64 -13.11 -5.61 -0.10
C LYS A 64 -11.63 -5.94 -0.04
N GLN A 65 -11.32 -7.22 -0.15
CA GLN A 65 -9.95 -7.72 -0.17
C GLN A 65 -9.50 -8.04 -1.61
N ILE A 66 -8.31 -7.57 -1.97
CA ILE A 66 -7.62 -7.86 -3.22
C ILE A 66 -6.32 -8.57 -2.86
N ASN A 67 -6.11 -9.76 -3.41
CA ASN A 67 -4.88 -10.52 -3.20
C ASN A 67 -4.04 -10.48 -4.47
N SER A 68 -2.73 -10.36 -4.31
CA SER A 68 -1.77 -10.38 -5.41
C SER A 68 -0.47 -11.04 -4.99
N GLY A 69 0.31 -11.49 -5.97
CA GLY A 69 1.72 -11.79 -5.74
C GLY A 69 2.48 -10.52 -5.36
N PHE A 70 3.57 -10.67 -4.62
CA PHE A 70 4.48 -9.60 -4.28
C PHE A 70 5.88 -9.95 -4.78
N SER A 71 6.33 -9.23 -5.81
CA SER A 71 7.74 -9.18 -6.20
C SER A 71 8.36 -7.91 -5.64
N ARG A 72 9.59 -8.02 -5.18
CA ARG A 72 10.43 -6.87 -4.86
C ARG A 72 11.48 -6.79 -5.94
N ASP A 73 11.25 -5.93 -6.92
CA ASP A 73 12.30 -5.54 -7.84
C ASP A 73 13.11 -4.44 -7.11
N MET A 74 14.39 -4.72 -6.84
CA MET A 74 15.33 -3.78 -6.21
C MET A 74 16.09 -3.01 -7.27
#